data_AF-A0A562ZU03-F1
#
_entry.id   AF-A0A562ZU03-F1
#
_cell.length_a   1.000
_cell.length_b   1.000
_cell.length_c   1.000
_cell.angle_alpha   90.00
_cell.angle_beta   90.00
_cell.angle_gamma   90.00
#
_symmetry.space_group_name_H-M   'P 1'
#
loop_
_entity.id
_entity.type
_entity.pdbx_description
1 polymer ?
#
loop_
_entity_poly.entity_id
_entity_poly.type
_entity_poly.pdbx_seq_one_letter_code
_entity_poly.pdbx_strand_id
1 'polypeptide(L)'
;MNKPVPPPGRPPGRGVFADTNLPQADESNTDSAWQQFQDLENRGNARFADTQPADKTILPGMMTRKPATPGTSIDDVLVEARRNNRVCPQPVFWFQLYDLLPEGVRKPPAPPDGPAWRTASSLAKRMALRDHLEFADRSGALAAVMAYLRKLREQDWLHMGED
;
A
#
# COMPACT_ATOMS: atom_id res chain seq x y z
N MET A 1 56.96 -14.17 -33.85
CA MET A 1 55.50 -14.07 -34.06
C MET A 1 54.79 -14.97 -33.07
N ASN A 2 54.11 -14.36 -32.09
CA ASN A 2 53.34 -15.03 -31.04
C ASN A 2 51.95 -15.44 -31.54
N LYS A 3 51.52 -16.66 -31.23
CA LYS A 3 50.11 -16.97 -30.95
C LYS A 3 50.06 -17.80 -29.66
N PRO A 4 49.52 -17.26 -28.55
CA PRO A 4 49.40 -18.02 -27.32
C PRO A 4 48.27 -19.05 -27.40
N VAL A 5 48.58 -20.23 -26.87
CA VAL A 5 47.67 -21.35 -26.58
C VAL A 5 46.67 -20.92 -25.50
N PRO A 6 45.37 -21.27 -25.59
CA PRO A 6 44.41 -20.95 -24.54
C PRO A 6 44.68 -21.76 -23.26
N PRO A 7 44.62 -21.16 -22.06
CA PRO A 7 44.76 -21.89 -20.79
C PRO A 7 43.50 -22.72 -20.46
N PRO A 8 43.67 -23.82 -19.70
CA PRO A 8 42.62 -24.77 -19.34
C PRO A 8 41.59 -24.22 -18.34
N GLY A 9 40.45 -24.90 -18.31
CA GLY A 9 39.20 -24.49 -17.65
C GLY A 9 39.33 -24.04 -16.20
N ARG A 10 38.56 -23.00 -15.88
CA ARG A 10 38.35 -22.52 -14.52
C ARG A 10 37.43 -23.50 -13.78
N PRO A 11 37.80 -24.04 -12.61
CA PRO A 11 36.85 -24.78 -11.78
C PRO A 11 35.78 -23.80 -11.24
N PRO A 12 34.51 -24.22 -11.16
CA PRO A 12 33.49 -23.39 -10.53
C PRO A 12 33.87 -23.14 -9.06
N GLY A 13 33.97 -21.85 -8.73
CA GLY A 13 34.16 -21.39 -7.37
C GLY A 13 33.04 -21.92 -6.49
N ARG A 14 33.47 -22.57 -5.41
CA ARG A 14 32.70 -23.02 -4.26
C ARG A 14 31.76 -21.91 -3.78
N GLY A 15 30.50 -21.98 -4.23
CA GLY A 15 29.40 -21.17 -3.72
C GLY A 15 29.00 -21.68 -2.34
N VAL A 16 28.99 -20.75 -1.38
CA VAL A 16 28.70 -20.95 0.03
C VAL A 16 27.20 -21.11 0.23
N PHE A 17 26.63 -22.24 -0.18
CA PHE A 17 25.24 -22.62 0.17
C PHE A 17 25.17 -24.12 0.40
N ALA A 18 25.94 -24.60 1.38
CA ALA A 18 25.64 -25.88 2.00
C ALA A 18 24.57 -25.62 3.08
N ASP A 19 23.54 -26.46 3.07
CA ASP A 19 22.53 -26.61 4.13
C ASP A 19 21.34 -25.65 4.14
N THR A 20 20.72 -25.42 2.99
CA THR A 20 19.27 -25.19 2.99
C THR A 20 18.64 -26.18 2.03
N ASN A 21 17.87 -27.12 2.58
CA ASN A 21 16.95 -27.97 1.84
C ASN A 21 15.83 -27.09 1.26
N LEU A 22 16.17 -26.27 0.27
CA LEU A 22 15.22 -25.50 -0.51
C LEU A 22 14.66 -26.44 -1.58
N PRO A 23 13.33 -26.62 -1.65
CA PRO A 23 12.75 -27.40 -2.74
C PRO A 23 13.20 -26.77 -4.07
N GLN A 24 13.86 -27.56 -4.92
CA GLN A 24 14.17 -27.15 -6.28
C GLN A 24 12.86 -26.76 -6.97
N ALA A 25 12.79 -25.53 -7.47
CA ALA A 25 11.73 -25.14 -8.39
C ALA A 25 11.94 -25.94 -9.68
N ASP A 26 11.20 -27.03 -9.81
CA ASP A 26 11.17 -27.83 -11.01
C ASP A 26 10.35 -27.06 -12.06
N GLU A 27 11.03 -26.46 -13.05
CA GLU A 27 10.41 -25.79 -14.19
C GLU A 27 9.85 -26.81 -15.21
N SER A 28 9.10 -27.79 -14.71
CA SER A 28 8.34 -28.70 -15.57
C SER A 28 7.29 -27.90 -16.35
N ASN A 29 7.46 -27.91 -17.68
CA ASN A 29 6.57 -27.40 -18.74
C ASN A 29 5.20 -26.86 -18.29
N THR A 30 4.88 -25.63 -18.71
CA THR A 30 3.67 -24.86 -18.39
C THR A 30 2.33 -25.62 -18.53
N ASP A 31 2.29 -26.64 -19.40
CA ASP A 31 1.12 -27.51 -19.59
C ASP A 31 0.88 -28.47 -18.40
N SER A 32 1.96 -28.99 -17.80
CA SER A 32 1.89 -29.93 -16.67
C SER A 32 1.40 -29.26 -15.37
N ALA A 33 1.67 -27.96 -15.20
CA ALA A 33 1.17 -27.18 -14.07
C ALA A 33 -0.36 -26.97 -14.15
N TRP A 34 -0.89 -26.76 -15.37
CA TRP A 34 -2.34 -26.64 -15.58
C TRP A 34 -3.08 -27.96 -15.37
N GLN A 35 -2.48 -29.09 -15.79
CA GLN A 35 -3.05 -30.41 -15.48
C GLN A 35 -3.08 -30.70 -13.99
N GLN A 36 -2.03 -30.34 -13.24
CA GLN A 36 -2.01 -30.49 -11.78
C GLN A 36 -3.09 -29.63 -11.10
N PHE A 37 -3.35 -28.42 -11.61
CA PHE A 37 -4.43 -27.57 -11.13
C PHE A 37 -5.81 -28.21 -11.37
N GLN A 38 -6.07 -28.74 -12.57
CA GLN A 38 -7.33 -29.44 -12.88
C GLN A 38 -7.52 -30.70 -12.04
N ASP A 39 -6.45 -31.45 -11.78
CA ASP A 39 -6.47 -32.62 -10.90
C ASP A 39 -6.80 -32.23 -9.45
N LEU A 40 -6.31 -31.07 -8.98
CA LEU A 40 -6.64 -30.53 -7.66
C LEU A 40 -8.10 -30.07 -7.59
N GLU A 41 -8.65 -29.42 -8.61
CA GLU A 41 -10.08 -29.06 -8.67
C GLU A 41 -10.97 -30.30 -8.64
N ASN A 42 -10.64 -31.32 -9.45
CA ASN A 42 -11.38 -32.58 -9.48
C ASN A 42 -11.35 -33.31 -8.12
N ARG A 43 -10.27 -33.15 -7.34
CA ARG A 43 -10.15 -33.72 -5.98
C ARG A 43 -10.78 -32.82 -4.89
N GLY A 44 -10.82 -31.51 -5.11
CA GLY A 44 -11.13 -30.50 -4.09
C GLY A 44 -12.61 -30.12 -3.99
N ASN A 45 -13.41 -30.36 -5.04
CA ASN A 45 -14.78 -29.83 -5.10
C ASN A 45 -15.81 -30.53 -4.18
N ALA A 46 -15.38 -31.49 -3.34
CA ALA A 46 -16.26 -32.26 -2.46
C ALA A 46 -16.16 -31.88 -0.97
N ARG A 47 -15.37 -30.86 -0.57
CA ARG A 47 -15.01 -30.64 0.85
C ARG A 47 -15.22 -29.24 1.42
N PHE A 48 -15.70 -28.28 0.66
CA PHE A 48 -15.98 -26.95 1.20
C PHE A 48 -17.42 -26.90 1.69
N ALA A 49 -17.60 -26.58 2.98
CA ALA A 49 -18.92 -26.28 3.52
C ALA A 49 -19.47 -25.01 2.86
N ASP A 50 -20.78 -24.94 2.62
CA ASP A 50 -21.44 -23.74 2.15
C ASP A 50 -21.05 -22.53 3.00
N THR A 51 -20.69 -21.43 2.33
CA THR A 51 -20.40 -20.16 2.99
C THR A 51 -21.64 -19.70 3.75
N GLN A 52 -21.65 -19.92 5.05
CA GLN A 52 -22.71 -19.41 5.92
C GLN A 52 -22.64 -17.88 5.95
N PRO A 53 -23.77 -17.16 5.85
CA PRO A 53 -23.78 -15.72 6.00
C PRO A 53 -23.27 -15.37 7.39
N ALA A 54 -22.31 -14.44 7.47
CA ALA A 54 -21.77 -14.00 8.74
C ALA A 54 -22.90 -13.44 9.63
N ASP A 55 -23.22 -14.17 10.70
CA ASP A 55 -24.06 -13.69 11.78
C ASP A 55 -23.37 -12.45 12.38
N LYS A 56 -24.08 -11.32 12.41
CA LYS A 56 -23.54 -10.01 12.84
C LYS A 56 -23.38 -9.93 14.36
N THR A 57 -23.14 -11.05 15.03
CA THR A 57 -22.83 -11.10 16.45
C THR A 57 -21.44 -10.52 16.66
N ILE A 58 -21.45 -9.27 17.12
CA ILE A 58 -20.31 -8.43 17.46
C ILE A 58 -19.33 -9.21 18.33
N LEU A 59 -18.09 -9.36 17.86
CA LEU A 59 -16.99 -9.90 18.67
C LEU A 59 -16.71 -8.95 19.85
N PRO A 60 -16.74 -9.41 21.11
CA PRO A 60 -16.32 -8.60 22.24
C PRO A 60 -14.79 -8.46 22.21
N GLY A 61 -14.31 -7.28 21.83
CA GLY A 61 -12.87 -6.99 21.79
C GLY A 61 -12.43 -5.95 20.77
N MET A 62 -13.30 -5.52 19.84
CA MET A 62 -13.02 -4.34 19.04
C MET A 62 -13.04 -3.11 19.94
N MET A 63 -11.86 -2.54 20.16
CA MET A 63 -11.66 -1.27 20.86
C MET A 63 -12.76 -0.30 20.46
N THR A 64 -13.55 0.15 21.43
CA THR A 64 -14.55 1.18 21.23
C THR A 64 -13.81 2.46 20.87
N ARG A 65 -13.57 2.67 19.56
CA ARG A 65 -13.35 4.01 19.05
C ARG A 65 -14.55 4.81 19.52
N LYS A 66 -14.29 5.81 20.37
CA LYS A 66 -15.28 6.78 20.83
C LYS A 66 -16.16 7.12 19.63
N PRO A 67 -17.50 6.95 19.70
CA PRO A 67 -18.36 7.24 18.57
C PRO A 67 -18.17 8.72 18.25
N ALA A 68 -17.38 8.98 17.20
CA ALA A 68 -17.25 10.30 16.63
C ALA A 68 -18.63 10.68 16.13
N THR A 69 -19.03 11.89 16.46
CA THR A 69 -20.26 12.57 16.05
C THR A 69 -20.69 12.16 14.64
N PRO A 70 -21.97 11.88 14.38
CA PRO A 70 -22.45 11.61 13.03
C PRO A 70 -22.17 12.84 12.16
N GLY A 71 -21.13 12.76 11.34
CA GLY A 71 -20.70 13.92 10.55
C GLY A 71 -19.63 13.61 9.52
N THR A 72 -18.53 12.95 9.89
CA THR A 72 -17.45 12.56 8.95
C THR A 72 -16.54 11.55 9.65
N SER A 73 -16.46 10.32 9.16
CA SER A 73 -15.48 9.35 9.68
C SER A 73 -14.14 9.46 8.95
N ILE A 74 -13.04 9.03 9.57
CA ILE A 74 -11.73 8.98 8.90
C ILE A 74 -11.78 8.12 7.63
N ASP A 75 -12.57 7.05 7.63
CA ASP A 75 -12.73 6.17 6.49
C ASP A 75 -13.39 6.90 5.31
N ASP A 76 -14.40 7.76 5.58
CA ASP A 76 -15.02 8.59 4.54
C ASP A 76 -14.03 9.57 3.90
N VAL A 77 -13.19 10.22 4.73
CA VAL A 77 -12.17 11.15 4.23
C VAL A 77 -11.10 10.41 3.42
N LEU A 78 -10.70 9.23 3.87
CA LEU A 78 -9.74 8.39 3.17
C LEU A 78 -10.29 7.87 1.84
N VAL A 79 -11.59 7.57 1.76
CA VAL A 79 -12.27 7.21 0.52
C VAL A 79 -12.28 8.41 -0.42
N GLU A 80 -12.63 9.60 0.07
CA GLU A 80 -12.63 10.84 -0.73
C GLU A 80 -11.24 11.16 -1.29
N ALA A 81 -10.20 11.07 -0.45
CA ALA A 81 -8.82 11.35 -0.85
C ALA A 81 -8.25 10.34 -1.88
N ARG A 82 -8.87 9.16 -2.00
CA ARG A 82 -8.47 8.10 -2.95
C ARG A 82 -9.37 8.00 -4.18
N ARG A 83 -10.40 8.83 -4.30
CA ARG A 83 -11.25 8.85 -5.50
C ARG A 83 -10.43 9.09 -6.75
N ASN A 84 -10.92 8.61 -7.90
CA ASN A 84 -10.28 8.83 -9.20
C ASN A 84 -8.79 8.46 -9.24
N ASN A 85 -8.36 7.46 -8.45
CA ASN A 85 -6.97 7.03 -8.37
C ASN A 85 -5.98 8.12 -7.86
N ARG A 86 -6.49 9.06 -7.07
CA ARG A 86 -5.69 10.10 -6.39
C ARG A 86 -4.68 9.47 -5.42
N VAL A 87 -3.52 10.09 -5.32
CA VAL A 87 -2.42 9.73 -4.40
C VAL A 87 -2.34 10.71 -3.26
N CYS A 88 -2.09 11.98 -3.60
CA CYS A 88 -2.04 13.10 -2.67
C CYS A 88 -2.37 14.42 -3.39
N PRO A 89 -2.71 15.50 -2.67
CA PRO A 89 -2.76 16.83 -3.27
C PRO A 89 -1.39 17.26 -3.81
N GLN A 90 -1.38 18.18 -4.77
CA GLN A 90 -0.14 18.85 -5.20
C GLN A 90 0.50 19.59 -4.01
N PRO A 91 1.83 19.79 -3.99
CA PRO A 91 2.57 20.27 -2.81
C PRO A 91 1.96 21.54 -2.20
N VAL A 92 1.61 22.53 -3.01
CA VAL A 92 1.03 23.80 -2.54
C VAL A 92 -0.27 23.60 -1.76
N PHE A 93 -1.16 22.74 -2.26
CA PHE A 93 -2.44 22.45 -1.59
C PHE A 93 -2.29 21.51 -0.41
N TRP A 94 -1.26 20.67 -0.43
CA TRP A 94 -0.94 19.79 0.70
C TRP A 94 -0.40 20.60 1.89
N PHE A 95 0.46 21.60 1.66
CA PHE A 95 0.87 22.52 2.73
C PHE A 95 -0.30 23.29 3.32
N GLN A 96 -1.22 23.81 2.49
CA GLN A 96 -2.44 24.44 2.99
C GLN A 96 -3.30 23.50 3.84
N LEU A 97 -3.42 22.23 3.46
CA LEU A 97 -4.08 21.23 4.30
C LEU A 97 -3.38 21.06 5.64
N TYR A 98 -2.05 21.01 5.63
CA TYR A 98 -1.24 20.88 6.84
C TYR A 98 -1.39 22.09 7.78
N ASP A 99 -1.56 23.29 7.25
CA ASP A 99 -1.79 24.52 8.02
C ASP A 99 -3.17 24.54 8.69
N LEU A 100 -4.17 23.84 8.14
CA LEU A 100 -5.48 23.67 8.77
C LEU A 100 -5.43 22.78 10.02
N LEU A 101 -4.36 22.00 10.20
CA LEU A 101 -4.20 21.12 11.35
C LEU A 101 -3.76 21.93 12.57
N PRO A 102 -4.43 21.77 13.72
CA PRO A 102 -4.14 22.54 14.92
C PRO A 102 -2.74 22.25 15.44
N GLU A 103 -2.09 23.29 15.97
CA GLU A 103 -0.82 23.16 16.68
C GLU A 103 -1.06 22.64 18.11
N GLY A 104 -0.28 21.66 18.55
CA GLY A 104 -0.41 21.11 19.90
C GLY A 104 0.23 19.74 20.05
N VAL A 105 -0.56 18.67 19.87
CA VAL A 105 -0.07 17.27 19.95
C VAL A 105 0.96 17.05 18.85
N ARG A 106 2.01 16.25 19.13
CA ARG A 106 3.10 15.89 18.21
C ARG A 106 2.60 15.76 16.77
N LYS A 107 2.77 16.83 16.00
CA LYS A 107 2.28 16.93 14.63
C LYS A 107 3.09 15.95 13.76
N PRO A 108 2.47 15.26 12.79
CA PRO A 108 3.20 14.52 11.77
C PRO A 108 4.20 15.45 11.06
N PRO A 109 5.25 14.89 10.43
CA PRO A 109 6.21 15.67 9.67
C PRO A 109 5.50 16.52 8.62
N ALA A 110 6.08 17.67 8.27
CA ALA A 110 5.56 18.51 7.21
C ALA A 110 5.50 17.72 5.89
N PRO A 111 4.56 18.06 4.99
CA PRO A 111 4.53 17.50 3.64
C PRO A 111 5.91 17.64 2.97
N PRO A 112 6.34 16.64 2.19
CA PRO A 112 7.60 16.76 1.46
C PRO A 112 7.52 17.90 0.44
N ASP A 113 8.58 18.68 0.32
CA ASP A 113 8.69 19.82 -0.60
C ASP A 113 9.60 19.50 -1.81
N GLY A 114 9.36 20.24 -2.90
CA GLY A 114 10.20 20.30 -4.10
C GLY A 114 10.92 19.00 -4.50
N PRO A 115 12.24 18.86 -4.27
CA PRO A 115 13.00 17.65 -4.62
C PRO A 115 12.54 16.41 -3.87
N ALA A 116 12.28 16.51 -2.55
CA ALA A 116 11.88 15.38 -1.72
C ALA A 116 10.53 14.81 -2.18
N TRP A 117 9.60 15.68 -2.59
CA TRP A 117 8.31 15.29 -3.15
C TRP A 117 8.48 14.54 -4.49
N ARG A 118 9.33 15.04 -5.40
CA ARG A 118 9.58 14.40 -6.70
C ARG A 118 10.26 13.03 -6.57
N THR A 119 11.15 12.85 -5.60
CA THR A 119 11.83 11.57 -5.39
C THR A 119 11.00 10.53 -4.65
N ALA A 120 10.00 10.95 -3.88
CA ALA A 120 9.16 10.05 -3.11
C ALA A 120 8.23 9.25 -4.04
N SER A 121 8.12 7.94 -3.80
CA SER A 121 7.16 7.11 -4.54
C SER A 121 5.72 7.52 -4.25
N SER A 122 4.80 7.30 -5.19
CA SER A 122 3.35 7.48 -4.97
C SER A 122 2.86 6.83 -3.66
N LEU A 123 3.35 5.63 -3.35
CA LEU A 123 2.97 4.93 -2.12
C LEU A 123 3.43 5.69 -0.85
N ALA A 124 4.65 6.20 -0.84
CA ALA A 124 5.18 6.99 0.28
C ALA A 124 4.37 8.28 0.48
N LYS A 125 4.04 8.98 -0.62
CA LYS A 125 3.19 10.19 -0.59
C LYS A 125 1.81 9.88 0.01
N ARG A 126 1.19 8.77 -0.41
CA ARG A 126 -0.12 8.33 0.12
C ARG A 126 -0.08 8.00 1.61
N MET A 127 0.99 7.35 2.09
CA MET A 127 1.15 7.05 3.51
C MET A 127 1.32 8.34 4.33
N ALA A 128 2.14 9.28 3.87
CA ALA A 128 2.29 10.57 4.54
C ALA A 128 0.96 11.33 4.63
N LEU A 129 0.17 11.37 3.55
CA LEU A 129 -1.15 12.02 3.58
C LEU A 129 -2.09 11.33 4.58
N ARG A 130 -2.09 10.00 4.63
CA ARG A 130 -2.89 9.25 5.59
C ARG A 130 -2.53 9.63 7.02
N ASP A 131 -1.25 9.74 7.36
CA ASP A 131 -0.81 10.15 8.69
C ASP A 131 -1.33 11.55 9.07
N HIS A 132 -1.37 12.49 8.11
CA HIS A 132 -1.98 13.81 8.30
C HIS A 132 -3.48 13.72 8.56
N LEU A 133 -4.20 12.87 7.83
CA LEU A 133 -5.64 12.67 8.02
C LEU A 133 -5.97 12.00 9.36
N GLU A 134 -5.18 10.99 9.77
CA GLU A 134 -5.32 10.36 11.08
C GLU A 134 -5.00 11.35 12.22
N PHE A 135 -4.06 12.26 12.01
CA PHE A 135 -3.85 13.37 12.95
C PHE A 135 -5.05 14.32 12.99
N ALA A 136 -5.66 14.64 11.85
CA ALA A 136 -6.87 15.48 11.79
C ALA A 136 -8.04 14.85 12.55
N ASP A 137 -8.20 13.53 12.47
CA ASP A 137 -9.19 12.76 13.23
C ASP A 137 -8.95 12.87 14.74
N ARG A 138 -7.72 12.58 15.19
CA ARG A 138 -7.37 12.67 16.63
C ARG A 138 -7.46 14.08 17.20
N SER A 139 -7.22 15.10 16.38
CA SER A 139 -7.26 16.51 16.78
C SER A 139 -8.63 17.17 16.62
N GLY A 140 -9.62 16.46 16.05
CA GLY A 140 -10.96 17.00 15.82
C GLY A 140 -11.07 17.98 14.64
N ALA A 141 -10.03 18.10 13.81
CA ALA A 141 -10.00 18.96 12.62
C ALA A 141 -10.52 18.27 11.35
N LEU A 142 -10.95 17.00 11.44
CA LEU A 142 -11.31 16.16 10.30
C LEU A 142 -12.41 16.77 9.41
N ALA A 143 -13.42 17.40 10.00
CA ALA A 143 -14.50 18.03 9.24
C ALA A 143 -14.01 19.20 8.37
N ALA A 144 -13.08 20.01 8.89
CA ALA A 144 -12.48 21.12 8.15
C ALA A 144 -11.62 20.60 7.00
N VAL A 145 -10.84 19.54 7.25
CA VAL A 145 -10.03 18.87 6.23
C VAL A 145 -10.90 18.26 5.13
N MET A 146 -11.98 17.56 5.49
CA MET A 146 -12.92 16.99 4.50
C MET A 146 -13.55 18.08 3.63
N ALA A 147 -13.98 19.20 4.24
CA ALA A 147 -14.51 20.34 3.50
C ALA A 147 -13.48 20.96 2.56
N TYR A 148 -12.21 21.00 2.96
CA TYR A 148 -11.11 21.47 2.12
C TYR A 148 -10.83 20.51 0.95
N LEU A 149 -10.73 19.21 1.19
CA LEU A 149 -10.49 18.21 0.15
C LEU A 149 -11.56 18.22 -0.94
N ARG A 150 -12.84 18.44 -0.58
CA ARG A 150 -13.95 18.54 -1.53
C ARG A 150 -13.90 19.79 -2.42
N LYS A 151 -13.14 20.81 -2.04
CA LYS A 151 -12.95 22.04 -2.84
C LYS A 151 -11.83 21.91 -3.86
N LEU A 152 -10.89 20.97 -3.68
CA LEU A 152 -9.80 20.75 -4.60
C LEU A 152 -10.32 20.17 -5.93
N ARG A 153 -9.87 20.73 -7.05
CA ARG A 153 -10.19 20.21 -8.39
C ARG A 153 -9.27 19.05 -8.71
N GLU A 154 -9.63 18.23 -9.70
CA GLU A 154 -8.83 17.06 -10.07
C GLU A 154 -7.39 17.40 -10.43
N GLN A 155 -7.15 18.52 -11.12
CA GLN A 155 -5.82 19.03 -11.49
C GLN A 155 -4.93 19.42 -10.29
N ASP A 156 -5.54 19.61 -9.12
CA ASP A 156 -4.85 19.98 -7.88
C ASP A 156 -4.40 18.72 -7.11
N TRP A 157 -4.64 17.53 -7.66
CA TRP A 157 -4.19 16.23 -7.15
C TRP A 157 -3.07 15.63 -8.00
N LEU A 158 -2.31 14.73 -7.39
CA LEU A 158 -1.42 13.79 -8.06
C LEU A 158 -2.15 12.46 -8.24
N HIS A 159 -2.04 11.86 -9.42
CA HIS A 159 -2.62 10.57 -9.76
C HIS A 159 -1.57 9.47 -9.78
N MET A 160 -2.00 8.24 -9.52
CA MET A 160 -1.12 7.08 -9.68
C MET A 160 -0.64 6.97 -11.13
N GLY A 161 0.68 6.89 -11.31
CA GLY A 161 1.33 6.78 -12.62
C GLY A 161 1.90 8.09 -13.16
N GLU A 162 1.70 9.22 -12.47
CA GLU A 162 2.26 10.54 -12.84
C GLU A 162 3.49 10.95 -12.00
N ASP A 163 4.30 9.98 -11.54
CA ASP A 163 5.51 10.23 -10.73
C ASP A 163 6.71 10.75 -11.54
#